data_AF-A0A318KM01-F1
#
_entry.id   AF-A0A318KM01-F1
#
_cell.length_a   1.000
_cell.length_b   1.000
_cell.length_c   1.000
_cell.angle_alpha   90.00
_cell.angle_beta   90.00
_cell.angle_gamma   90.00
#
_symmetry.space_group_name_H-M   'P 1'
#
loop_
_entity.id
_entity.type
_entity.pdbx_description
1 polymer ?
#
loop_
_entity_poly.entity_id
_entity_poly.type
_entity_poly.pdbx_seq_one_letter_code
_entity_poly.pdbx_strand_id
1 'polypeptide(L)'
;PFFVADIGWVRFAVFHGAWILPLWDSSEQALGLRRINVLFDEAAHIFRPEQQRQFFTLFRDLRSPYMTCNASVYPGVTSYGSSFEAVHDAQIESLNRDIHSATYREQMREIVLKQSGSELQSDIEKNGENFDALALAVSGNPRLLLKTVALAGRIRSSDVQGVLKDFYRNAIWAEHSALAERYPGHKVLIDWGRTFVEQHAIFDAVQKNESWKSEGKSERTCYFWVHRDSPQAVIEAMRLLAYTGVIIKMDSGVVATRREIGTRYAINIGCLAAPASNPIAFIGELKRGLTIKRFTEYGQNHPPFAEIAARVGAMVDADLSSALESLLRKPVMVLDLTEHQQWALKSINISTVGEALTSSESTFQKVMYIGPVRSRKMMNVITAAVMEFLSG
;
A
#
# COMPACT_ATOMS: atom_id res chain seq x y z
N PRO A 1 6.76 37.72 6.66
CA PRO A 1 7.06 37.26 5.28
C PRO A 1 6.31 35.97 5.00
N PHE A 2 5.03 36.11 4.66
CA PHE A 2 4.18 35.02 4.22
C PHE A 2 4.43 34.83 2.72
N PHE A 3 4.96 33.67 2.35
CA PHE A 3 5.07 33.28 0.95
C PHE A 3 3.72 32.73 0.53
N VAL A 4 2.98 33.52 -0.25
CA VAL A 4 1.78 33.09 -0.95
C VAL A 4 2.26 32.53 -2.29
N ALA A 5 2.12 31.22 -2.48
CA ALA A 5 2.21 30.64 -3.82
C ALA A 5 0.77 30.35 -4.27
N ASP A 6 0.30 31.18 -5.20
CA ASP A 6 -0.96 31.01 -5.93
C ASP A 6 -0.87 29.73 -6.78
N ILE A 7 -1.65 28.73 -6.40
CA ILE A 7 -2.15 27.72 -7.34
C ILE A 7 -3.66 27.74 -7.19
N GLY A 8 -4.33 28.13 -8.28
CA GLY A 8 -5.75 28.43 -8.33
C GLY A 8 -6.61 27.38 -7.65
N TRP A 9 -7.46 27.87 -6.74
CA TRP A 9 -8.65 27.22 -6.21
C TRP A 9 -8.45 25.94 -5.38
N VAL A 10 -7.66 25.98 -4.30
CA VAL A 10 -8.05 25.53 -2.95
C VAL A 10 -7.12 26.21 -1.93
N ARG A 11 -7.64 27.10 -1.07
CA ARG A 11 -6.90 27.60 0.09
C ARG A 11 -6.98 26.58 1.22
N PHE A 12 -5.94 25.75 1.37
CA PHE A 12 -5.74 24.99 2.62
C PHE A 12 -5.12 25.92 3.67
N ALA A 13 -5.93 26.37 4.61
CA ALA A 13 -5.45 26.75 5.93
C ALA A 13 -5.75 25.59 6.87
N VAL A 14 -4.76 25.19 7.67
CA VAL A 14 -4.91 24.15 8.69
C VAL A 14 -5.85 24.69 9.77
N PHE A 15 -7.15 24.48 9.60
CA PHE A 15 -8.15 24.74 10.61
C PHE A 15 -8.43 23.43 11.35
N HIS A 16 -8.39 23.47 12.69
CA HIS A 16 -9.03 22.43 13.51
C HIS A 16 -10.49 22.30 13.07
N GLY A 17 -10.95 21.08 12.76
CA GLY A 17 -12.22 20.78 12.09
C GLY A 17 -13.48 21.46 12.69
N ALA A 18 -13.43 21.89 13.95
CA ALA A 18 -14.48 22.65 14.61
C ALA A 18 -14.84 24.00 13.96
N TRP A 19 -13.94 24.61 13.16
CA TRP A 19 -14.17 25.92 12.55
C TRP A 19 -14.50 25.88 11.05
N ILE A 20 -14.32 24.75 10.38
CA ILE A 20 -14.58 24.61 8.93
C ILE A 20 -16.08 24.53 8.66
N LEU A 21 -16.82 23.74 9.46
CA LEU A 21 -18.26 23.54 9.28
C LEU A 21 -19.06 24.83 9.46
N PRO A 22 -18.85 25.68 10.50
CA PRO A 22 -19.60 26.91 10.65
C PRO A 22 -19.36 27.95 9.53
N LEU A 23 -18.15 27.97 8.96
CA LEU A 23 -17.81 28.87 7.83
C LEU A 23 -18.51 28.44 6.54
N TRP A 24 -18.64 27.13 6.30
CA TRP A 24 -19.36 26.58 5.16
C TRP A 24 -20.88 26.69 5.34
N ASP A 25 -21.43 26.35 6.50
CA ASP A 25 -22.86 26.53 6.79
C ASP A 25 -23.32 27.99 6.59
N SER A 26 -22.47 28.95 6.98
CA SER A 26 -22.74 30.39 6.80
C SER A 26 -22.67 30.84 5.33
N SER A 27 -21.79 30.24 4.53
CA SER A 27 -21.67 30.56 3.10
C SER A 27 -22.69 29.80 2.24
N GLU A 28 -23.19 28.65 2.69
CA GLU A 28 -24.25 27.86 2.06
C GLU A 28 -25.61 28.57 2.08
N GLN A 29 -26.00 29.12 3.24
CA GLN A 29 -27.22 29.93 3.36
C GLN A 29 -27.12 31.22 2.53
N ALA A 30 -25.92 31.82 2.46
CA ALA A 30 -25.68 33.01 1.65
C ALA A 30 -25.71 32.74 0.13
N LEU A 31 -25.38 31.51 -0.31
CA LEU A 31 -25.32 31.13 -1.73
C LEU A 31 -26.54 30.34 -2.23
N GLY A 32 -27.48 29.97 -1.35
CA GLY A 32 -28.70 29.22 -1.73
C GLY A 32 -28.42 27.81 -2.25
N LEU A 33 -27.31 27.19 -1.86
CA LEU A 33 -26.89 25.88 -2.36
C LEU A 33 -27.69 24.75 -1.68
N ARG A 34 -28.20 23.81 -2.48
CA ARG A 34 -28.94 22.63 -1.96
C ARG A 34 -28.00 21.58 -1.35
N ARG A 35 -26.83 21.38 -1.96
CA ARG A 35 -25.83 20.37 -1.56
C ARG A 35 -24.48 20.66 -2.22
N ILE A 36 -23.40 20.40 -1.49
CA ILE A 36 -22.02 20.42 -1.97
C ILE A 36 -21.53 18.97 -2.15
N ASN A 37 -20.88 18.68 -3.28
CA ASN A 37 -20.23 17.40 -3.53
C ASN A 37 -18.73 17.61 -3.70
N VAL A 38 -17.94 17.08 -2.78
CA VAL A 38 -16.47 17.21 -2.78
C VAL A 38 -15.87 15.91 -3.31
N LEU A 39 -15.09 16.01 -4.38
CA LEU A 39 -14.40 14.90 -5.02
C LEU A 39 -12.90 15.03 -4.76
N PHE A 40 -12.34 14.12 -3.97
CA PHE A 40 -10.91 14.03 -3.70
C PHE A 40 -10.29 13.00 -4.63
N ASP A 41 -9.46 13.44 -5.57
CA ASP A 41 -8.67 12.55 -6.42
C ASP A 41 -7.29 12.29 -5.81
N GLU A 42 -6.75 11.08 -5.99
CA GLU A 42 -5.50 10.62 -5.37
C GLU A 42 -5.49 10.87 -3.85
N ALA A 43 -6.66 10.74 -3.21
CA ALA A 43 -6.88 11.20 -1.85
C ALA A 43 -5.87 10.53 -0.91
N ALA A 44 -5.02 11.36 -0.31
CA ALA A 44 -3.98 10.97 0.61
C ALA A 44 -2.86 10.06 0.04
N HIS A 45 -2.79 9.83 -1.28
CA HIS A 45 -1.74 8.98 -1.85
C HIS A 45 -0.35 9.64 -1.79
N ILE A 46 -0.27 10.97 -1.87
CA ILE A 46 0.97 11.75 -1.65
C ILE A 46 1.35 11.78 -0.16
N PHE A 47 0.40 11.51 0.74
CA PHE A 47 0.59 11.66 2.17
C PHE A 47 1.31 10.47 2.79
N ARG A 48 2.14 10.75 3.79
CA ARG A 48 2.71 9.72 4.67
C ARG A 48 1.59 9.03 5.45
N PRO A 49 1.75 7.77 5.89
CA PRO A 49 0.69 7.04 6.58
C PRO A 49 0.00 7.83 7.70
N GLU A 50 0.74 8.56 8.54
CA GLU A 50 0.16 9.40 9.60
C GLU A 50 -0.76 10.51 9.06
N GLN A 51 -0.33 11.18 7.99
CA GLN A 51 -1.11 12.22 7.32
C GLN A 51 -2.36 11.64 6.64
N GLN A 52 -2.29 10.40 6.12
CA GLN A 52 -3.47 9.70 5.61
C GLN A 52 -4.50 9.49 6.71
N ARG A 53 -4.09 9.05 7.91
CA ARG A 53 -5.00 8.87 9.07
C ARG A 53 -5.67 10.19 9.48
N GLN A 54 -4.91 11.28 9.50
CA GLN A 54 -5.45 12.61 9.77
C GLN A 54 -6.45 13.04 8.69
N PHE A 55 -6.12 12.82 7.42
CA PHE A 55 -7.02 13.10 6.30
C PHE A 55 -8.35 12.33 6.42
N PHE A 56 -8.33 11.04 6.74
CA PHE A 56 -9.57 10.26 6.87
C PHE A 56 -10.38 10.61 8.12
N THR A 57 -9.72 11.08 9.18
CA THR A 57 -10.42 11.69 10.32
C THR A 57 -11.19 12.94 9.87
N LEU A 58 -10.52 13.84 9.12
CA LEU A 58 -11.16 15.02 8.55
C LEU A 58 -12.28 14.63 7.57
N PHE A 59 -12.04 13.67 6.67
CA PHE A 59 -13.01 13.21 5.67
C PHE A 59 -14.32 12.73 6.32
N ARG A 60 -14.23 11.99 7.44
CA ARG A 60 -15.39 11.58 8.24
C ARG A 60 -16.10 12.79 8.84
N ASP A 61 -15.34 13.69 9.45
CA ASP A 61 -15.88 14.84 10.18
C ASP A 61 -16.51 15.90 9.26
N LEU A 62 -16.10 15.95 7.98
CA LEU A 62 -16.70 16.81 6.96
C LEU A 62 -18.13 16.38 6.60
N ARG A 63 -18.53 15.13 6.82
CA ARG A 63 -19.83 14.62 6.36
C ARG A 63 -21.00 15.36 7.03
N SER A 64 -21.90 15.93 6.23
CA SER A 64 -23.13 16.59 6.71
C SER A 64 -24.34 16.27 5.80
N PRO A 65 -25.58 16.58 6.21
CA PRO A 65 -26.76 16.43 5.34
C PRO A 65 -26.68 17.21 4.02
N TYR A 66 -25.86 18.27 4.00
CA TYR A 66 -25.68 19.20 2.88
C TYR A 66 -24.35 19.01 2.16
N MET A 67 -23.45 18.15 2.66
CA MET A 67 -22.17 17.88 2.02
C MET A 67 -21.87 16.38 1.90
N THR A 68 -21.55 15.95 0.68
CA THR A 68 -21.09 14.59 0.40
C THR A 68 -19.61 14.63 0.00
N CYS A 69 -18.81 13.73 0.58
CA CYS A 69 -17.41 13.58 0.23
C CYS A 69 -17.20 12.23 -0.48
N ASN A 70 -16.49 12.26 -1.59
CA ASN A 70 -16.08 11.07 -2.34
C ASN A 70 -14.56 11.12 -2.52
N ALA A 71 -13.88 10.01 -2.26
CA ALA A 71 -12.43 9.93 -2.36
C ALA A 71 -12.02 8.73 -3.24
N SER A 72 -11.15 8.95 -4.21
CA SER A 72 -10.43 7.86 -4.88
C SER A 72 -9.23 7.47 -4.01
N VAL A 73 -9.12 6.18 -3.70
CA VAL A 73 -8.09 5.62 -2.82
C VAL A 73 -7.44 4.42 -3.48
N TYR A 74 -6.19 4.15 -3.11
CA TYR A 74 -5.46 3.00 -3.63
C TYR A 74 -5.61 1.80 -2.69
N PRO A 75 -6.26 0.71 -3.14
CA PRO A 75 -6.45 -0.46 -2.33
C PRO A 75 -5.12 -1.00 -1.81
N GLY A 76 -5.09 -1.34 -0.52
CA GLY A 76 -3.88 -1.83 0.13
C GLY A 76 -2.96 -0.72 0.62
N VAL A 77 -2.73 0.38 -0.10
CA VAL A 77 -1.78 1.43 0.32
C VAL A 77 -2.35 2.58 1.12
N THR A 78 -3.68 2.70 1.18
CA THR A 78 -4.33 3.71 2.01
C THR A 78 -4.42 3.29 3.49
N SER A 79 -3.97 4.19 4.37
CA SER A 79 -3.97 4.04 5.83
C SER A 79 -5.07 4.90 6.46
N TYR A 80 -6.21 4.29 6.79
CA TYR A 80 -7.39 5.00 7.31
C TYR A 80 -7.25 5.47 8.76
N GLY A 81 -6.46 4.75 9.58
CA GLY A 81 -6.34 5.04 11.02
C GLY A 81 -7.43 4.36 11.85
N SER A 82 -7.40 4.58 13.17
CA SER A 82 -8.36 3.97 14.11
C SER A 82 -9.69 4.72 14.19
N SER A 83 -9.74 5.97 13.76
CA SER A 83 -10.92 6.84 13.80
C SER A 83 -11.85 6.66 12.60
N PHE A 84 -11.36 6.08 11.50
CA PHE A 84 -12.12 5.87 10.28
C PHE A 84 -12.31 4.38 10.03
N GLU A 85 -13.53 3.90 10.22
CA GLU A 85 -13.92 2.53 9.97
C GLU A 85 -14.57 2.43 8.59
N ALA A 86 -13.80 2.04 7.57
CA ALA A 86 -14.23 2.15 6.18
C ALA A 86 -15.56 1.43 5.83
N VAL A 87 -15.94 0.39 6.58
CA VAL A 87 -17.23 -0.34 6.42
C VAL A 87 -18.40 0.43 7.02
N HIS A 88 -18.18 1.21 8.07
CA HIS A 88 -19.22 1.93 8.81
C HIS A 88 -19.32 3.40 8.37
N ASP A 89 -18.20 4.01 8.00
CA ASP A 89 -18.10 5.43 7.67
C ASP A 89 -18.23 5.71 6.16
N ALA A 90 -18.08 4.70 5.30
CA ALA A 90 -18.11 4.89 3.86
C ALA A 90 -18.72 3.68 3.10
N GLN A 91 -19.08 3.95 1.84
CA GLN A 91 -19.36 2.92 0.84
C GLN A 91 -18.12 2.79 -0.05
N ILE A 92 -17.52 1.60 -0.08
CA ILE A 92 -16.33 1.33 -0.90
C ILE A 92 -16.79 0.75 -2.24
N GLU A 93 -16.51 1.48 -3.32
CA GLU A 93 -16.77 1.03 -4.68
C GLU A 93 -15.47 0.69 -5.40
N SER A 94 -15.39 -0.52 -5.95
CA SER A 94 -14.23 -0.93 -6.76
C SER A 94 -14.35 -0.35 -8.16
N LEU A 95 -13.33 0.40 -8.58
CA LEU A 95 -13.22 0.86 -9.98
C LEU A 95 -12.80 -0.27 -10.93
N ASN A 96 -12.23 -1.36 -10.42
CA ASN A 96 -11.87 -2.52 -11.24
C ASN A 96 -13.13 -3.34 -11.56
N ARG A 97 -13.23 -3.81 -12.80
CA ARG A 97 -14.30 -4.70 -13.25
C ARG A 97 -14.04 -6.13 -12.79
N ASP A 98 -15.08 -6.81 -12.33
CA ASP A 98 -14.99 -8.22 -11.95
C ASP A 98 -14.84 -9.10 -13.19
N ILE A 99 -13.70 -9.80 -13.29
CA ILE A 99 -13.37 -10.70 -14.39
C ILE A 99 -14.28 -11.94 -14.47
N HIS A 100 -15.01 -12.27 -13.40
CA HIS A 100 -15.99 -13.36 -13.36
C HIS A 100 -17.39 -12.92 -13.79
N SER A 101 -17.61 -11.62 -13.92
CA SER A 101 -18.90 -11.11 -14.38
C SER A 101 -19.20 -11.59 -15.80
N ALA A 102 -20.41 -12.08 -16.03
CA ALA A 102 -20.89 -12.45 -17.37
C ALA A 102 -20.80 -11.26 -18.34
N THR A 103 -20.98 -10.03 -17.84
CA THR A 103 -20.94 -8.79 -18.63
C THR A 103 -19.55 -8.18 -18.72
N TYR A 104 -18.50 -8.82 -18.19
CA TYR A 104 -17.15 -8.26 -18.14
C TYR A 104 -16.64 -7.80 -19.51
N ARG A 105 -16.77 -8.66 -20.53
CA ARG A 105 -16.29 -8.37 -21.89
C ARG A 105 -17.01 -7.16 -22.49
N GLU A 106 -18.32 -7.10 -22.31
CA GLU A 106 -19.17 -6.04 -22.84
C GLU A 106 -18.81 -4.71 -22.18
N GLN A 107 -18.68 -4.70 -20.85
CA GLN A 107 -18.27 -3.51 -20.09
C GLN A 107 -16.89 -3.01 -20.51
N MET A 108 -15.90 -3.91 -20.62
CA MET A 108 -14.54 -3.53 -21.02
C MET A 108 -14.48 -3.05 -22.47
N ARG A 109 -15.25 -3.67 -23.37
CA ARG A 109 -15.40 -3.24 -24.76
C ARG A 109 -16.05 -1.86 -24.84
N GLU A 110 -17.14 -1.63 -24.13
CA GLU A 110 -17.87 -0.36 -24.13
C GLU A 110 -16.99 0.81 -23.69
N ILE A 111 -16.13 0.61 -22.68
CA ILE A 111 -15.19 1.64 -22.19
C ILE A 111 -14.25 2.10 -23.30
N VAL A 112 -13.75 1.17 -24.12
CA VAL A 112 -12.86 1.47 -25.25
C VAL A 112 -13.64 2.09 -26.41
N LEU A 113 -14.83 1.56 -26.72
CA LEU A 113 -15.66 2.05 -27.82
C LEU A 113 -16.10 3.50 -27.63
N LYS A 114 -16.40 3.91 -26.38
CA LYS A 114 -16.73 5.31 -26.05
C LYS A 114 -15.60 6.31 -26.31
N GLN A 115 -14.37 5.82 -26.49
CA GLN A 115 -13.16 6.63 -26.68
C GLN A 115 -12.50 6.36 -28.04
N SER A 116 -13.11 5.56 -28.91
CA SER A 116 -12.50 5.12 -30.17
C SER A 116 -13.18 5.70 -31.41
N GLY A 117 -12.37 5.96 -32.44
CA GLY A 117 -12.85 6.28 -33.78
C GLY A 117 -13.26 5.02 -34.57
N SER A 118 -13.93 5.22 -35.70
CA SER A 118 -14.49 4.15 -36.55
C SER A 118 -13.49 3.06 -36.95
N GLU A 119 -12.22 3.44 -37.15
CA GLU A 119 -11.16 2.52 -37.51
C GLU A 119 -10.86 1.48 -36.42
N LEU A 120 -10.69 1.92 -35.17
CA LEU A 120 -10.44 1.03 -34.04
C LEU A 120 -11.68 0.18 -33.71
N GLN A 121 -12.89 0.73 -33.88
CA GLN A 121 -14.14 -0.03 -33.74
C GLN A 121 -14.18 -1.21 -34.72
N SER A 122 -13.92 -0.94 -36.01
CA SER A 122 -13.87 -1.99 -37.04
C SER A 122 -12.78 -3.03 -36.76
N ASP A 123 -11.64 -2.61 -36.22
CA ASP A 123 -10.54 -3.51 -35.88
C ASP A 123 -10.91 -4.44 -34.71
N ILE A 124 -11.57 -3.90 -33.67
CA ILE A 124 -12.07 -4.68 -32.52
C ILE A 124 -13.18 -5.66 -32.94
N GLU A 125 -14.04 -5.28 -33.88
CA GLU A 125 -15.06 -6.17 -34.43
C GLU A 125 -14.44 -7.35 -35.18
N LYS A 126 -13.44 -7.08 -36.04
CA LYS A 126 -12.74 -8.11 -36.81
C LYS A 126 -11.88 -9.02 -35.93
N ASN A 127 -11.25 -8.46 -34.90
CA ASN A 127 -10.26 -9.15 -34.06
C ASN A 127 -10.73 -9.33 -32.62
N GLY A 128 -12.01 -9.67 -32.42
CA GLY A 128 -12.65 -9.73 -31.11
C GLY A 128 -11.88 -10.55 -30.06
N GLU A 129 -11.37 -11.73 -30.43
CA GLU A 129 -10.63 -12.61 -29.51
C GLU A 129 -9.31 -11.98 -29.03
N ASN A 130 -8.59 -11.28 -29.92
CA ASN A 130 -7.36 -10.58 -29.57
C ASN A 130 -7.66 -9.43 -28.59
N PHE A 131 -8.75 -8.68 -28.83
CA PHE A 131 -9.21 -7.65 -27.91
C PHE A 131 -9.60 -8.23 -26.56
N ASP A 132 -10.33 -9.35 -26.53
CA ASP A 132 -10.73 -9.99 -25.28
C ASP A 132 -9.52 -10.47 -24.48
N ALA A 133 -8.47 -10.93 -25.14
CA ALA A 133 -7.23 -11.30 -24.47
C ALA A 133 -6.57 -10.08 -23.80
N LEU A 134 -6.52 -8.91 -24.45
CA LEU A 134 -6.07 -7.66 -23.82
C LEU A 134 -6.97 -7.25 -22.66
N ALA A 135 -8.30 -7.31 -22.86
CA ALA A 135 -9.27 -6.98 -21.83
C ALA A 135 -9.14 -7.87 -20.60
N LEU A 136 -8.82 -9.15 -20.77
CA LEU A 136 -8.57 -10.05 -19.63
C LEU A 136 -7.19 -9.85 -19.02
N ALA A 137 -6.16 -9.55 -19.83
CA ALA A 137 -4.80 -9.33 -19.34
C ALA A 137 -4.74 -8.21 -18.28
N VAL A 138 -5.52 -7.15 -18.45
CA VAL A 138 -5.56 -6.02 -17.50
C VAL A 138 -6.24 -6.35 -16.17
N SER A 139 -6.81 -7.55 -16.05
CA SER A 139 -7.37 -8.07 -14.80
C SER A 139 -8.39 -7.12 -14.16
N GLY A 140 -9.26 -6.55 -14.99
CA GLY A 140 -10.33 -5.65 -14.56
C GLY A 140 -9.97 -4.17 -14.51
N ASN A 141 -8.70 -3.77 -14.71
CA ASN A 141 -8.29 -2.37 -14.68
C ASN A 141 -8.58 -1.64 -16.02
N PRO A 142 -9.58 -0.72 -16.09
CA PRO A 142 -9.92 -0.07 -17.35
C PRO A 142 -8.85 0.91 -17.85
N ARG A 143 -8.09 1.54 -16.94
CA ARG A 143 -7.00 2.45 -17.29
C ARG A 143 -5.87 1.71 -18.02
N LEU A 144 -5.51 0.52 -17.52
CA LEU A 144 -4.54 -0.34 -18.20
C LEU A 144 -5.07 -0.87 -19.54
N LEU A 145 -6.38 -1.05 -19.70
CA LEU A 145 -6.96 -1.42 -21.00
C LEU A 145 -6.76 -0.32 -22.03
N LEU A 146 -7.11 0.92 -21.71
CA LEU A 146 -6.94 2.04 -22.62
C LEU A 146 -5.46 2.22 -23.01
N LYS A 147 -4.56 2.09 -22.03
CA LYS A 147 -3.10 2.15 -22.26
C LYS A 147 -2.63 1.02 -23.18
N THR A 148 -3.03 -0.22 -22.92
CA THR A 148 -2.55 -1.38 -23.70
C THR A 148 -3.16 -1.42 -25.11
N VAL A 149 -4.40 -0.96 -25.29
CA VAL A 149 -5.01 -0.75 -26.61
C VAL A 149 -4.27 0.33 -27.40
N ALA A 150 -3.94 1.46 -26.75
CA ALA A 150 -3.16 2.53 -27.39
C ALA A 150 -1.75 2.06 -27.79
N LEU A 151 -1.08 1.27 -26.93
CA LEU A 151 0.24 0.69 -27.22
C LEU A 151 0.19 -0.32 -28.39
N ALA A 152 -0.90 -1.09 -28.52
CA ALA A 152 -1.04 -2.04 -29.61
C ALA A 152 -1.16 -1.32 -30.96
N GLY A 153 -1.82 -0.15 -30.98
CA GLY A 153 -2.11 0.63 -32.19
C GLY A 153 -3.16 -0.04 -33.11
N ARG A 154 -3.06 -1.35 -33.30
CA ARG A 154 -4.02 -2.24 -33.98
C ARG A 154 -4.26 -3.48 -33.12
N ILE A 155 -5.37 -4.16 -33.35
CA ILE A 155 -5.80 -5.36 -32.60
C ILE A 155 -5.47 -6.64 -33.39
N ARG A 156 -4.41 -6.64 -34.22
CA ARG A 156 -3.94 -7.87 -34.87
C ARG A 156 -3.22 -8.73 -33.85
N SER A 157 -3.14 -10.04 -34.11
CA SER A 157 -2.52 -10.97 -33.16
C SER A 157 -1.05 -10.66 -32.88
N SER A 158 -0.28 -10.17 -33.86
CA SER A 158 1.12 -9.75 -33.66
C SER A 158 1.24 -8.57 -32.70
N ASP A 159 0.39 -7.56 -32.88
CA ASP A 159 0.43 -6.31 -32.12
C ASP A 159 0.01 -6.56 -30.66
N VAL A 160 -1.07 -7.32 -30.48
CA VAL A 160 -1.53 -7.73 -29.16
C VAL A 160 -0.52 -8.62 -28.44
N GLN A 161 0.07 -9.61 -29.12
CA GLN A 161 1.12 -10.44 -28.51
C GLN A 161 2.36 -9.62 -28.16
N GLY A 162 2.73 -8.63 -28.97
CA GLY A 162 3.79 -7.67 -28.68
C GLY A 162 3.52 -6.94 -27.38
N VAL A 163 2.34 -6.33 -27.24
CA VAL A 163 1.95 -5.65 -25.99
C VAL A 163 1.91 -6.60 -24.80
N LEU A 164 1.36 -7.81 -24.95
CA LEU A 164 1.31 -8.78 -23.86
C LEU A 164 2.71 -9.19 -23.37
N LYS A 165 3.68 -9.27 -24.27
CA LYS A 165 5.07 -9.57 -23.93
C LYS A 165 5.80 -8.34 -23.40
N ASP A 166 5.72 -7.19 -24.05
CA ASP A 166 6.52 -6.03 -23.67
C ASP A 166 5.99 -5.34 -22.41
N PHE A 167 4.68 -5.11 -22.33
CA PHE A 167 4.09 -4.39 -21.21
C PHE A 167 4.10 -5.23 -19.92
N TYR A 168 3.62 -6.47 -19.99
CA TYR A 168 3.46 -7.31 -18.80
C TYR A 168 4.70 -8.11 -18.40
N ARG A 169 5.70 -8.24 -19.27
CA ARG A 169 7.01 -8.80 -18.89
C ARG A 169 7.99 -7.74 -18.41
N ASN A 170 7.89 -6.51 -18.93
CA ASN A 170 8.89 -5.48 -18.66
C ASN A 170 8.29 -4.24 -18.00
N ALA A 171 7.36 -3.54 -18.64
CA ALA A 171 6.94 -2.20 -18.22
C ALA A 171 6.29 -2.17 -16.83
N ILE A 172 5.35 -3.07 -16.54
CA ILE A 172 4.68 -3.12 -15.23
C ILE A 172 5.66 -3.46 -14.09
N TRP A 173 6.64 -4.33 -14.38
CA TRP A 173 7.67 -4.69 -13.40
C TRP A 173 8.70 -3.61 -13.20
N ALA A 174 9.03 -2.85 -14.25
CA ALA A 174 9.88 -1.68 -14.15
C ALA A 174 9.22 -0.60 -13.28
N GLU A 175 7.91 -0.41 -13.41
CA GLU A 175 7.13 0.50 -12.55
C GLU A 175 7.17 0.06 -11.07
N HIS A 176 7.03 -1.25 -10.80
CA HIS A 176 7.18 -1.79 -9.45
C HIS A 176 8.60 -1.61 -8.90
N SER A 177 9.63 -1.93 -9.68
CA SER A 177 11.03 -1.75 -9.26
C SER A 177 11.40 -0.28 -9.05
N ALA A 178 10.84 0.64 -9.83
CA ALA A 178 11.08 2.08 -9.66
C ALA A 178 10.54 2.63 -8.34
N LEU A 179 9.64 1.92 -7.65
CA LEU A 179 9.23 2.29 -6.29
C LEU A 179 10.39 2.26 -5.31
N ALA A 180 11.44 1.46 -5.55
CA ALA A 180 12.60 1.40 -4.67
C ALA A 180 13.39 2.71 -4.66
N GLU A 181 13.35 3.47 -5.76
CA GLU A 181 13.97 4.79 -5.84
C GLU A 181 13.16 5.84 -5.08
N ARG A 182 11.82 5.74 -5.15
CA ARG A 182 10.90 6.67 -4.47
C ARG A 182 10.79 6.39 -2.97
N TYR A 183 10.91 5.12 -2.58
CA TYR A 183 10.78 4.65 -1.21
C TYR A 183 11.98 3.77 -0.82
N PRO A 184 13.18 4.36 -0.62
CA PRO A 184 14.40 3.60 -0.34
C PRO A 184 14.28 2.66 0.87
N GLY A 185 13.56 3.07 1.92
CA GLY A 185 13.31 2.23 3.10
C GLY A 185 12.48 0.96 2.82
N HIS A 186 11.77 0.91 1.70
CA HIS A 186 10.99 -0.25 1.27
C HIS A 186 11.69 -1.09 0.20
N LYS A 187 12.92 -0.72 -0.23
CA LYS A 187 13.63 -1.39 -1.33
C LYS A 187 13.68 -2.90 -1.16
N VAL A 188 14.03 -3.38 0.05
CA VAL A 188 14.13 -4.82 0.34
C VAL A 188 12.79 -5.53 0.18
N LEU A 189 11.68 -4.90 0.58
CA LEU A 189 10.32 -5.43 0.41
C LEU A 189 9.91 -5.47 -1.06
N ILE A 190 10.24 -4.41 -1.81
CA ILE A 190 9.91 -4.25 -3.24
C ILE A 190 10.61 -5.32 -4.07
N ASP A 191 11.93 -5.47 -3.87
CA ASP A 191 12.77 -6.43 -4.60
C ASP A 191 12.38 -7.88 -4.25
N TRP A 192 12.15 -8.15 -2.96
CA TRP A 192 11.70 -9.47 -2.52
C TRP A 192 10.31 -9.81 -3.06
N GLY A 193 9.36 -8.87 -3.00
CA GLY A 193 8.00 -9.08 -3.51
C GLY A 193 8.01 -9.41 -5.00
N ARG A 194 8.80 -8.68 -5.80
CA ARG A 194 9.00 -8.98 -7.22
C ARG A 194 9.52 -10.41 -7.41
N THR A 195 10.61 -10.74 -6.73
CA THR A 195 11.25 -12.07 -6.82
C THR A 195 10.28 -13.18 -6.43
N PHE A 196 9.51 -12.98 -5.35
CA PHE A 196 8.51 -13.93 -4.90
C PHE A 196 7.44 -14.19 -5.95
N VAL A 197 6.86 -13.14 -6.54
CA VAL A 197 5.81 -13.33 -7.56
C VAL A 197 6.37 -13.94 -8.84
N GLU A 198 7.52 -13.48 -9.33
CA GLU A 198 8.14 -14.01 -10.56
C GLU A 198 8.56 -15.48 -10.42
N GLN A 199 9.23 -15.83 -9.31
CA GLN A 199 9.86 -17.15 -9.15
C GLN A 199 8.98 -18.18 -8.46
N HIS A 200 7.98 -17.76 -7.68
CA HIS A 200 7.10 -18.68 -6.94
C HIS A 200 5.66 -18.55 -7.43
N ALA A 201 4.99 -17.40 -7.24
CA ALA A 201 3.55 -17.30 -7.49
C ALA A 201 3.17 -17.58 -8.96
N ILE A 202 3.86 -16.94 -9.92
CA ILE A 202 3.64 -17.17 -11.36
C ILE A 202 4.03 -18.60 -11.73
N PHE A 203 5.20 -19.05 -11.28
CA PHE A 203 5.71 -20.39 -11.57
C PHE A 203 4.73 -21.48 -11.11
N ASP A 204 4.30 -21.43 -9.85
CA ASP A 204 3.38 -22.39 -9.26
C ASP A 204 2.01 -22.38 -9.96
N ALA A 205 1.49 -21.19 -10.29
CA ALA A 205 0.23 -21.07 -11.01
C ALA A 205 0.30 -21.67 -12.43
N VAL A 206 1.39 -21.41 -13.17
CA VAL A 206 1.62 -21.99 -14.49
C VAL A 206 1.76 -23.50 -14.40
N GLN A 207 2.62 -24.01 -13.51
CA GLN A 207 2.81 -25.46 -13.33
C GLN A 207 1.50 -26.17 -12.96
N LYS A 208 0.72 -25.58 -12.07
CA LYS A 208 -0.58 -26.14 -11.64
C LYS A 208 -1.58 -26.20 -12.79
N ASN A 209 -1.66 -25.15 -13.61
CA ASN A 209 -2.52 -25.12 -14.78
C ASN A 209 -2.10 -26.16 -15.83
N GLU A 210 -0.80 -26.35 -16.08
CA GLU A 210 -0.30 -27.37 -17.00
C GLU A 210 -0.55 -28.79 -16.49
N SER A 211 -0.35 -29.05 -15.19
CA SER A 211 -0.69 -30.34 -14.57
C SER A 211 -2.19 -30.64 -14.68
N TRP A 212 -3.07 -29.67 -14.42
CA TRP A 212 -4.51 -29.88 -14.59
C TRP A 212 -4.90 -30.11 -16.04
N LYS A 213 -4.25 -29.43 -16.97
CA LYS A 213 -4.45 -29.65 -18.40
C LYS A 213 -4.08 -31.07 -18.82
N SER A 214 -2.92 -31.58 -18.38
CA SER A 214 -2.49 -32.95 -18.70
C SER A 214 -3.39 -34.02 -18.06
N GLU A 215 -3.98 -33.71 -16.90
CA GLU A 215 -4.98 -34.55 -16.22
C GLU A 215 -6.40 -34.43 -16.81
N GLY A 216 -6.62 -33.61 -17.84
CA GLY A 216 -7.94 -33.42 -18.47
C GLY A 216 -8.93 -32.62 -17.63
N LYS A 217 -8.47 -31.91 -16.59
CA LYS A 217 -9.31 -31.02 -15.76
C LYS A 217 -9.62 -29.72 -16.52
N SER A 218 -10.84 -29.23 -16.35
CA SER A 218 -11.28 -27.97 -16.95
C SER A 218 -10.86 -26.75 -16.14
N GLU A 219 -10.57 -26.91 -14.84
CA GLU A 219 -10.25 -25.79 -13.96
C GLU A 219 -8.88 -25.16 -14.25
N ARG A 220 -8.79 -23.84 -14.08
CA ARG A 220 -7.56 -23.05 -14.17
C ARG A 220 -7.53 -22.02 -13.04
N THR A 221 -6.34 -21.53 -12.70
CA THR A 221 -6.17 -20.54 -11.63
C THR A 221 -5.15 -19.46 -12.00
N CYS A 222 -5.40 -18.25 -11.51
CA CYS A 222 -4.40 -17.20 -11.34
C CYS A 222 -4.31 -16.78 -9.86
N TYR A 223 -4.83 -17.59 -8.95
CA TYR A 223 -5.02 -17.23 -7.56
C TYR A 223 -3.99 -17.89 -6.66
N PHE A 224 -3.57 -17.15 -5.65
CA PHE A 224 -2.81 -17.67 -4.53
C PHE A 224 -3.36 -17.11 -3.23
N TRP A 225 -3.00 -17.76 -2.14
CA TRP A 225 -3.47 -17.44 -0.80
C TRP A 225 -2.26 -17.30 0.12
N VAL A 226 -2.29 -16.29 0.98
CA VAL A 226 -1.26 -16.02 1.98
C VAL A 226 -1.90 -16.08 3.35
N HIS A 227 -1.30 -16.85 4.25
CA HIS A 227 -1.77 -17.02 5.63
C HIS A 227 -1.91 -15.67 6.35
N ARG A 228 -2.93 -15.51 7.20
CA ARG A 228 -3.15 -14.26 7.96
C ARG A 228 -1.97 -13.92 8.86
N ASP A 229 -1.40 -14.95 9.48
CA ASP A 229 -0.30 -14.82 10.44
C ASP A 229 1.10 -14.89 9.77
N SER A 230 1.18 -14.64 8.44
CA SER A 230 2.45 -14.45 7.75
C SER A 230 3.20 -13.19 8.27
N PRO A 231 4.54 -13.15 8.17
CA PRO A 231 5.32 -12.01 8.64
C PRO A 231 4.84 -10.67 8.05
N GLN A 232 4.87 -9.59 8.84
CA GLN A 232 4.41 -8.27 8.38
C GLN A 232 5.15 -7.78 7.12
N ALA A 233 6.43 -8.10 7.00
CA ALA A 233 7.21 -7.81 5.80
C ALA A 233 6.59 -8.44 4.52
N VAL A 234 6.03 -9.65 4.61
CA VAL A 234 5.33 -10.29 3.50
C VAL A 234 4.05 -9.53 3.15
N ILE A 235 3.28 -9.13 4.17
CA ILE A 235 2.02 -8.39 3.98
C ILE A 235 2.28 -7.05 3.30
N GLU A 236 3.30 -6.31 3.74
CA GLU A 236 3.69 -5.04 3.14
C GLU A 236 4.25 -5.21 1.71
N ALA A 237 5.00 -6.28 1.43
CA ALA A 237 5.45 -6.57 0.07
C ALA A 237 4.26 -6.87 -0.88
N MET A 238 3.26 -7.65 -0.44
CA MET A 238 2.04 -7.91 -1.21
C MET A 238 1.24 -6.63 -1.46
N ARG A 239 1.17 -5.75 -0.46
CA ARG A 239 0.52 -4.45 -0.57
C ARG A 239 1.17 -3.57 -1.66
N LEU A 240 2.51 -3.54 -1.72
CA LEU A 240 3.24 -2.78 -2.74
C LEU A 240 3.04 -3.35 -4.15
N LEU A 241 2.99 -4.69 -4.29
CA LEU A 241 2.66 -5.35 -5.56
C LEU A 241 1.20 -5.12 -6.00
N ALA A 242 0.28 -5.04 -5.04
CA ALA A 242 -1.12 -4.73 -5.32
C ALA A 242 -1.28 -3.29 -5.82
N TYR A 243 -0.51 -2.37 -5.25
CA TYR A 243 -0.49 -0.97 -5.66
C TYR A 243 -0.02 -0.78 -7.11
N THR A 244 0.97 -1.55 -7.57
CA THR A 244 1.45 -1.51 -8.98
C THR A 244 0.60 -2.34 -9.94
N GLY A 245 -0.40 -3.07 -9.43
CA GLY A 245 -1.29 -3.89 -10.24
C GLY A 245 -0.66 -5.18 -10.76
N VAL A 246 0.51 -5.58 -10.24
CA VAL A 246 1.15 -6.88 -10.50
C VAL A 246 0.33 -8.02 -9.91
N ILE A 247 -0.24 -7.78 -8.73
CA ILE A 247 -1.26 -8.65 -8.11
C ILE A 247 -2.50 -7.82 -7.76
N ILE A 248 -3.58 -8.51 -7.41
CA ILE A 248 -4.82 -7.89 -6.95
C ILE A 248 -5.22 -8.59 -5.66
N LYS A 249 -5.38 -7.82 -4.58
CA LYS A 249 -5.98 -8.33 -3.34
C LYS A 249 -7.47 -8.55 -3.59
N MET A 250 -7.94 -9.77 -3.37
CA MET A 250 -9.36 -10.13 -3.54
C MET A 250 -10.09 -10.07 -2.21
N ASP A 251 -10.03 -11.16 -1.45
CA ASP A 251 -10.82 -11.35 -0.23
C ASP A 251 -9.88 -11.63 0.95
N SER A 252 -10.15 -10.97 2.07
CA SER A 252 -9.56 -11.31 3.37
C SER A 252 -10.49 -12.24 4.15
N GLY A 253 -9.94 -13.10 4.98
CA GLY A 253 -10.73 -14.03 5.79
C GLY A 253 -11.10 -15.33 5.06
N VAL A 254 -10.43 -15.62 3.93
CA VAL A 254 -10.67 -16.84 3.16
C VAL A 254 -10.12 -18.03 3.93
N VAL A 255 -10.98 -19.00 4.19
CA VAL A 255 -10.62 -20.27 4.82
C VAL A 255 -9.99 -21.19 3.75
N ALA A 256 -8.74 -21.58 3.99
CA ALA A 256 -7.97 -22.47 3.14
C ALA A 256 -8.01 -23.91 3.67
N THR A 257 -7.14 -24.77 3.12
CA THR A 257 -6.97 -26.14 3.64
C THR A 257 -6.61 -26.09 5.13
N ARG A 258 -7.02 -27.11 5.90
CA ARG A 258 -6.82 -27.20 7.36
C ARG A 258 -7.56 -26.16 8.20
N ARG A 259 -8.55 -25.44 7.63
CA ARG A 259 -9.35 -24.40 8.30
C ARG A 259 -8.56 -23.16 8.71
N GLU A 260 -7.39 -22.95 8.13
CA GLU A 260 -6.60 -21.75 8.36
C GLU A 260 -7.17 -20.56 7.60
N ILE A 261 -6.96 -19.36 8.13
CA ILE A 261 -7.53 -18.12 7.60
C ILE A 261 -6.43 -17.27 6.96
N GLY A 262 -6.73 -16.65 5.82
CA GLY A 262 -5.77 -15.80 5.13
C GLY A 262 -6.41 -14.93 4.06
N THR A 263 -5.56 -14.36 3.22
CA THR A 263 -5.95 -13.41 2.17
C THR A 263 -5.70 -14.06 0.81
N ARG A 264 -6.72 -14.03 -0.06
CA ARG A 264 -6.61 -14.46 -1.45
C ARG A 264 -6.18 -13.29 -2.33
N TYR A 265 -5.22 -13.57 -3.20
CA TYR A 265 -4.71 -12.65 -4.22
C TYR A 265 -4.87 -13.28 -5.60
N ALA A 266 -5.06 -12.43 -6.60
CA ALA A 266 -4.96 -12.80 -8.01
C ALA A 266 -3.65 -12.25 -8.59
N ILE A 267 -2.92 -13.09 -9.31
CA ILE A 267 -1.84 -12.64 -10.19
C ILE A 267 -2.49 -11.94 -11.37
N ASN A 268 -1.94 -10.81 -11.78
CA ASN A 268 -2.36 -10.15 -13.01
C ASN A 268 -2.26 -11.13 -14.19
N ILE A 269 -3.37 -11.34 -14.90
CA ILE A 269 -3.48 -12.32 -15.99
C ILE A 269 -2.47 -12.02 -17.10
N GLY A 270 -2.20 -10.75 -17.39
CA GLY A 270 -1.16 -10.35 -18.34
C GLY A 270 0.22 -10.78 -17.87
N CYS A 271 0.57 -10.57 -16.60
CA CYS A 271 1.84 -11.03 -16.02
C CYS A 271 1.96 -12.56 -16.03
N LEU A 272 0.87 -13.27 -15.75
CA LEU A 272 0.82 -14.74 -15.78
C LEU A 272 0.98 -15.29 -17.20
N ALA A 273 0.42 -14.61 -18.21
CA ALA A 273 0.43 -15.04 -19.60
C ALA A 273 1.68 -14.62 -20.38
N ALA A 274 2.37 -13.55 -19.97
CA ALA A 274 3.52 -12.99 -20.67
C ALA A 274 4.68 -13.99 -20.93
N PRO A 275 4.97 -14.96 -20.04
CA PRO A 275 5.98 -15.99 -20.31
C PRO A 275 5.58 -16.99 -21.40
N ALA A 276 4.30 -17.12 -21.72
CA ALA A 276 3.82 -18.10 -22.69
C ALA A 276 4.26 -17.77 -24.12
N SER A 277 4.48 -18.80 -24.95
CA SER A 277 4.82 -18.63 -26.36
C SER A 277 3.71 -17.90 -27.13
N ASN A 278 2.44 -18.27 -26.85
CA ASN A 278 1.23 -17.63 -27.34
C ASN A 278 0.35 -17.15 -26.16
N PRO A 279 0.54 -15.91 -25.68
CA PRO A 279 -0.21 -15.36 -24.56
C PRO A 279 -1.72 -15.26 -24.81
N ILE A 280 -2.15 -14.99 -26.06
CA ILE A 280 -3.58 -14.88 -26.41
C ILE A 280 -4.29 -16.22 -26.19
N ALA A 281 -3.70 -17.31 -26.70
CA ALA A 281 -4.24 -18.66 -26.51
C ALA A 281 -4.25 -19.07 -25.02
N PHE A 282 -3.17 -18.75 -24.28
CA PHE A 282 -3.09 -19.00 -22.85
C PHE A 282 -4.22 -18.31 -22.08
N ILE A 283 -4.45 -17.02 -22.34
CA ILE A 283 -5.53 -16.26 -21.68
C ILE A 283 -6.90 -16.83 -22.04
N GLY A 284 -7.12 -17.20 -23.31
CA GLY A 284 -8.36 -17.82 -23.77
C GLY A 284 -8.63 -19.18 -23.11
N GLU A 285 -7.59 -19.97 -22.82
CA GLU A 285 -7.71 -21.20 -22.05
C GLU A 285 -7.96 -20.92 -20.55
N LEU A 286 -7.17 -20.03 -19.95
CA LEU A 286 -7.31 -19.61 -18.55
C LEU A 286 -8.75 -19.18 -18.26
N LYS A 287 -9.32 -18.30 -19.09
CA LYS A 287 -10.69 -17.80 -18.94
C LYS A 287 -11.74 -18.90 -18.89
N ARG A 288 -11.63 -19.93 -19.74
CA ARG A 288 -12.61 -21.02 -19.83
C ARG A 288 -12.67 -21.86 -18.56
N GLY A 289 -11.56 -21.93 -17.82
CA GLY A 289 -11.43 -22.72 -16.60
C GLY A 289 -11.31 -21.93 -15.31
N LEU A 290 -11.23 -20.60 -15.37
CA LEU A 290 -10.82 -19.78 -14.24
C LEU A 290 -11.79 -19.93 -13.07
N THR A 291 -11.29 -20.31 -11.89
CA THR A 291 -12.14 -20.51 -10.71
C THR A 291 -11.49 -20.02 -9.43
N ILE A 292 -12.22 -19.22 -8.67
CA ILE A 292 -11.79 -18.68 -7.38
C ILE A 292 -11.61 -19.76 -6.30
N LYS A 293 -12.17 -20.96 -6.52
CA LYS A 293 -12.12 -22.10 -5.59
C LYS A 293 -10.76 -22.80 -5.58
N ARG A 294 -9.91 -22.50 -6.57
CA ARG A 294 -8.62 -23.15 -6.75
C ARG A 294 -7.53 -22.10 -6.67
N PHE A 295 -6.61 -22.26 -5.73
CA PHE A 295 -5.46 -21.37 -5.53
C PHE A 295 -4.28 -22.15 -4.98
N THR A 296 -3.08 -21.58 -5.06
CA THR A 296 -1.88 -22.08 -4.35
C THR A 296 -1.82 -21.47 -2.94
N GLU A 297 -1.51 -22.27 -1.93
CA GLU A 297 -1.52 -21.84 -0.53
C GLU A 297 -0.09 -21.64 -0.01
N TYR A 298 0.22 -20.43 0.45
CA TYR A 298 1.47 -20.12 1.14
C TYR A 298 1.19 -19.92 2.63
N GLY A 299 1.56 -20.94 3.42
CA GLY A 299 1.44 -20.92 4.88
C GLY A 299 2.43 -19.95 5.55
N GLN A 300 2.22 -19.66 6.84
CA GLN A 300 3.07 -18.74 7.62
C GLN A 300 4.57 -19.11 7.62
N ASN A 301 4.88 -20.41 7.52
CA ASN A 301 6.25 -20.95 7.53
C ASN A 301 6.82 -21.21 6.12
N HIS A 302 6.23 -20.63 5.07
CA HIS A 302 6.75 -20.78 3.71
C HIS A 302 8.22 -20.28 3.65
N PRO A 303 9.19 -21.05 3.12
CA PRO A 303 10.61 -20.72 3.33
C PRO A 303 11.02 -19.31 2.85
N PRO A 304 10.58 -18.81 1.67
CA PRO A 304 10.77 -17.41 1.28
C PRO A 304 10.26 -16.36 2.27
N PHE A 305 9.25 -16.67 3.09
CA PHE A 305 8.71 -15.73 4.09
C PHE A 305 9.66 -15.57 5.29
N ALA A 306 10.35 -16.64 5.68
CA ALA A 306 11.34 -16.58 6.76
C ALA A 306 12.54 -15.72 6.36
N GLU A 307 12.97 -15.81 5.09
CA GLU A 307 14.08 -15.00 4.55
C GLU A 307 13.81 -13.50 4.68
N ILE A 308 12.64 -13.03 4.22
CA ILE A 308 12.32 -11.59 4.26
C ILE A 308 12.09 -11.10 5.69
N ALA A 309 11.49 -11.92 6.55
CA ALA A 309 11.32 -11.60 7.96
C ALA A 309 12.66 -11.36 8.65
N ALA A 310 13.65 -12.22 8.40
CA ALA A 310 15.00 -12.08 8.95
C ALA A 310 15.71 -10.82 8.43
N ARG A 311 15.63 -10.53 7.12
CA ARG A 311 16.25 -9.34 6.53
C ARG A 311 15.66 -8.04 7.10
N VAL A 312 14.35 -7.95 7.17
CA VAL A 312 13.67 -6.75 7.70
C VAL A 312 13.87 -6.63 9.21
N GLY A 313 13.81 -7.74 9.96
CA GLY A 313 14.12 -7.74 11.38
C GLY A 313 15.51 -7.17 11.67
N ALA A 314 16.54 -7.64 10.95
CA ALA A 314 17.90 -7.14 11.10
C ALA A 314 18.03 -5.63 10.75
N MET A 315 17.28 -5.14 9.77
CA MET A 315 17.25 -3.71 9.43
C MET A 315 16.58 -2.89 10.52
N VAL A 316 15.45 -3.34 11.04
CA VAL A 316 14.74 -2.66 12.13
C VAL A 316 15.59 -2.66 13.40
N ASP A 317 16.26 -3.75 13.72
CA ASP A 317 17.17 -3.82 14.87
C ASP A 317 18.37 -2.87 14.69
N ALA A 318 18.92 -2.77 13.49
CA ALA A 318 20.00 -1.82 13.17
C ALA A 318 19.52 -0.36 13.26
N ASP A 319 18.33 -0.05 12.72
CA ASP A 319 17.73 1.28 12.79
C ASP A 319 17.40 1.65 14.25
N LEU A 320 16.80 0.75 15.02
CA LEU A 320 16.52 0.94 16.44
C LEU A 320 17.82 1.15 17.24
N SER A 321 18.87 0.37 16.95
CA SER A 321 20.19 0.56 17.57
C SER A 321 20.76 1.94 17.24
N SER A 322 20.67 2.38 15.98
CA SER A 322 21.15 3.70 15.56
C SER A 322 20.33 4.85 16.17
N ALA A 323 19.02 4.68 16.30
CA ALA A 323 18.12 5.67 16.88
C ALA A 323 18.32 5.76 18.41
N LEU A 324 18.53 4.62 19.07
CA LEU A 324 18.94 4.55 20.46
C LEU A 324 20.31 5.20 20.67
N GLU A 325 21.29 4.92 19.81
CA GLU A 325 22.60 5.61 19.85
C GLU A 325 22.45 7.13 19.71
N SER A 326 21.60 7.58 18.79
CA SER A 326 21.29 9.01 18.60
C SER A 326 20.63 9.61 19.84
N LEU A 327 19.68 8.92 20.47
CA LEU A 327 19.04 9.33 21.72
C LEU A 327 20.07 9.44 22.85
N LEU A 328 20.92 8.43 23.02
CA LEU A 328 21.94 8.39 24.06
C LEU A 328 22.99 9.48 23.86
N ARG A 329 23.24 9.95 22.63
CA ARG A 329 24.12 11.08 22.33
C ARG A 329 23.48 12.46 22.56
N LYS A 330 22.15 12.56 22.76
CA LYS A 330 21.51 13.86 23.03
C LYS A 330 22.07 14.49 24.30
N PRO A 331 22.19 15.84 24.36
CA PRO A 331 22.67 16.51 25.55
C PRO A 331 21.67 16.37 26.69
N VAL A 332 22.14 16.33 27.95
CA VAL A 332 21.27 16.26 29.15
C VAL A 332 20.23 17.38 29.28
N MET A 333 20.36 18.45 28.48
CA MET A 333 19.38 19.55 28.38
C MET A 333 18.02 19.12 27.83
N VAL A 334 17.95 18.01 27.07
CA VAL A 334 16.67 17.51 26.54
C VAL A 334 15.85 16.77 27.59
N LEU A 335 16.43 16.48 28.75
CA LEU A 335 15.75 15.83 29.87
C LEU A 335 14.91 16.85 30.63
N ASP A 336 13.75 16.41 31.12
CA ASP A 336 12.85 17.19 31.97
C ASP A 336 13.40 17.34 33.40
N LEU A 337 14.55 18.02 33.49
CA LEU A 337 15.29 18.33 34.69
C LEU A 337 15.35 19.84 34.86
N THR A 338 15.33 20.31 36.11
CA THR A 338 15.51 21.73 36.42
C THR A 338 16.89 22.24 35.97
N GLU A 339 17.02 23.54 35.69
CA GLU A 339 18.30 24.15 35.28
C GLU A 339 19.46 23.84 36.25
N HIS A 340 19.18 23.84 37.56
CA HIS A 340 20.14 23.46 38.58
C HIS A 340 20.60 22.00 38.46
N GLN A 341 19.68 21.07 38.14
CA GLN A 341 20.01 19.66 37.95
C GLN A 341 20.76 19.40 36.65
N GLN A 342 20.43 20.12 35.57
CA GLN A 342 21.17 20.07 34.32
C GLN A 342 22.59 20.62 34.48
N TRP A 343 22.76 21.73 35.21
CA TRP A 343 24.07 22.27 35.57
C TRP A 343 24.86 21.32 36.46
N ALA A 344 24.18 20.67 37.42
CA ALA A 344 24.80 19.67 38.30
C ALA A 344 25.42 18.52 37.49
N LEU A 345 24.67 17.94 36.55
CA LEU A 345 25.19 16.87 35.67
C LEU A 345 26.42 17.34 34.88
N LYS A 346 26.37 18.54 34.29
CA LYS A 346 27.51 19.12 33.57
C LYS A 346 28.73 19.36 34.45
N SER A 347 28.54 19.77 35.70
CA SER A 347 29.64 20.05 36.64
C SER A 347 30.48 18.82 36.99
N ILE A 348 29.94 17.61 36.77
CA ILE A 348 30.61 16.32 36.94
C ILE A 348 30.93 15.64 35.61
N ASN A 349 31.03 16.43 34.53
CA ASN A 349 31.32 15.97 33.16
C ASN A 349 30.31 14.96 32.60
N ILE A 350 29.05 15.01 33.04
CA ILE A 350 27.96 14.26 32.42
C ILE A 350 27.23 15.21 31.47
N SER A 351 27.43 15.00 30.19
CA SER A 351 26.99 15.88 29.13
C SER A 351 25.88 15.28 28.26
N THR A 352 25.80 13.95 28.18
CA THR A 352 24.81 13.23 27.35
C THR A 352 23.83 12.39 28.17
N VAL A 353 22.68 12.06 27.57
CA VAL A 353 21.68 11.16 28.16
C VAL A 353 22.28 9.78 28.45
N GLY A 354 23.14 9.26 27.57
CA GLY A 354 23.80 7.96 27.77
C GLY A 354 24.81 7.94 28.90
N GLU A 355 25.60 9.01 29.06
CA GLU A 355 26.49 9.18 30.21
C GLU A 355 25.69 9.28 31.52
N ALA A 356 24.55 9.97 31.50
CA ALA A 356 23.68 10.11 32.66
C ALA A 356 23.02 8.76 33.02
N LEU A 357 22.56 7.99 32.04
CA LEU A 357 21.92 6.68 32.24
C LEU A 357 22.89 5.63 32.81
N THR A 358 24.15 5.67 32.38
CA THR A 358 25.19 4.71 32.83
C THR A 358 25.89 5.11 34.13
N SER A 359 25.62 6.32 34.63
CA SER A 359 26.15 6.82 35.90
C SER A 359 25.38 6.27 37.10
N SER A 360 26.03 6.24 38.27
CA SER A 360 25.37 5.81 39.52
C SER A 360 24.70 6.99 40.24
N GLU A 361 23.69 6.72 41.08
CA GLU A 361 23.14 7.75 41.99
C GLU A 361 24.23 8.38 42.87
N SER A 362 25.22 7.60 43.30
CA SER A 362 26.37 8.09 44.08
C SER A 362 27.25 9.07 43.30
N THR A 363 27.25 9.00 41.97
CA THR A 363 27.97 9.93 41.10
C THR A 363 27.26 11.27 41.05
N PHE A 364 25.92 11.29 41.00
CA PHE A 364 25.13 12.52 41.06
C PHE A 364 25.26 13.24 42.41
N GLN A 365 25.44 12.47 43.50
CA GLN A 365 25.58 13.01 44.85
C GLN A 365 26.92 13.73 45.12
N LYS A 366 27.88 13.66 44.18
CA LYS A 366 29.15 14.41 44.27
C LYS A 366 28.96 15.93 44.11
N VAL A 367 27.80 16.37 43.61
CA VAL A 367 27.47 17.78 43.40
C VAL A 367 26.80 18.36 44.64
N MET A 368 27.21 19.57 45.04
CA MET A 368 26.56 20.30 46.12
C MET A 368 25.03 20.39 45.90
N TYR A 369 24.27 20.20 46.99
CA TYR A 369 22.80 20.23 47.00
C TYR A 369 22.07 19.12 46.22
N ILE A 370 22.78 18.06 45.78
CA ILE A 370 22.17 16.82 45.26
C ILE A 370 22.29 15.71 46.29
N GLY A 371 21.28 15.58 47.16
CA GLY A 371 21.18 14.48 48.11
C GLY A 371 20.49 13.22 47.53
N PRO A 372 20.40 12.13 48.30
CA PRO A 372 19.86 10.83 47.87
C PRO A 372 18.47 10.88 47.23
N VAL A 373 17.59 11.75 47.76
CA VAL A 373 16.23 11.92 47.21
C VAL A 373 16.25 12.57 45.83
N ARG A 374 17.15 13.55 45.63
CA ARG A 374 17.26 14.28 44.36
C ARG A 374 17.99 13.45 43.29
N SER A 375 19.04 12.71 43.66
CA SER A 375 19.73 11.79 42.74
C SER A 375 18.79 10.74 42.18
N ARG A 376 17.94 10.15 43.02
CA ARG A 376 16.95 9.15 42.59
C ARG A 376 15.90 9.73 41.64
N LYS A 377 15.38 10.93 41.94
CA LYS A 377 14.45 11.62 41.03
C LYS A 377 15.08 11.89 39.68
N MET A 378 16.34 12.35 39.65
CA MET A 378 17.06 12.59 38.40
C MET A 378 17.25 11.29 37.61
N MET A 379 17.65 10.20 38.28
CA MET A 379 17.78 8.89 37.64
C MET A 379 16.45 8.41 37.06
N ASN A 380 15.35 8.55 37.80
CA ASN A 380 14.02 8.16 37.31
C ASN A 380 13.60 8.96 36.07
N VAL A 381 13.91 10.26 35.99
CA VAL A 381 13.64 11.08 34.80
C VAL A 381 14.48 10.62 33.61
N ILE A 382 15.76 10.31 33.82
CA ILE A 382 16.65 9.78 32.78
C ILE A 382 16.15 8.41 32.28
N THR A 383 15.82 7.50 33.20
CA THR A 383 15.29 6.17 32.86
C THR A 383 13.93 6.27 32.17
N ALA A 384 13.03 7.15 32.63
CA ALA A 384 11.73 7.36 32.01
C ALA A 384 11.86 7.87 30.57
N ALA A 385 12.73 8.85 30.32
CA ALA A 385 12.96 9.38 28.97
C ALA A 385 13.50 8.32 27.99
N VAL A 386 14.32 7.38 28.46
CA VAL A 386 14.83 6.27 27.65
C VAL A 386 13.77 5.17 27.45
N MET A 387 13.01 4.85 28.50
CA MET A 387 11.93 3.86 28.43
C MET A 387 10.77 4.33 27.55
N GLU A 388 10.41 5.61 27.61
CA GLU A 388 9.37 6.23 26.76
C GLU A 388 9.70 6.02 25.28
N PHE A 389 10.96 6.23 24.88
CA PHE A 389 11.45 5.95 23.54
C PHE A 389 11.42 4.47 23.16
N LEU A 390 11.72 3.55 24.09
CA LEU A 390 11.67 2.11 23.81
C LEU A 390 10.24 1.57 23.72
N SER A 391 9.27 2.29 24.29
CA SER A 391 7.87 1.88 24.39
C SER A 391 6.93 2.50 23.34
N GLY A 392 7.38 3.54 22.62
CA GLY A 392 6.66 4.20 21.53
C GLY A 392 7.32 3.93 20.18
#